data_AF-A0A6G2VLH9-F1
#
_entry.id   AF-A0A6G2VLH9-F1
#
_cell.length_a   1.000
_cell.length_b   1.000
_cell.length_c   1.000
_cell.angle_alpha   90.00
_cell.angle_beta   90.00
_cell.angle_gamma   90.00
#
_symmetry.space_group_name_H-M   'P 1'
#
loop_
_entity.id
_entity.type
_entity.pdbx_description
1 polymer ?
#
loop_
_entity_poly.entity_id
_entity_poly.type
_entity_poly.pdbx_seq_one_letter_code
_entity_poly.pdbx_strand_id
1 'polypeptide(L)'
;MLHGRDQDAPGGRWSDIPDPVIVTGCIATRTHRPTSGQKTANRVLALGRAPVEHAFAHLKNRRTLTRLRTDPARATQLLRALLVLTNLEVNR
;
A
#
# COMPACT_ATOMS: atom_id res chain seq x y z
N MET A 1 -50.14 5.32 -4.12
CA MET A 1 -50.14 6.36 -3.07
C MET A 1 -49.63 5.68 -1.81
N LEU A 2 -48.47 5.99 -1.20
CA LEU A 2 -47.75 7.24 -0.92
C LEU A 2 -46.24 6.99 -1.15
N HIS A 3 -45.51 7.85 -1.87
CA HIS A 3 -44.60 8.90 -1.35
C HIS A 3 -43.57 8.36 -0.32
N GLY A 4 -42.26 8.52 -0.44
CA GLY A 4 -41.45 9.41 -1.27
C GLY A 4 -39.97 9.17 -0.94
N ARG A 5 -39.14 9.74 -1.81
CA ARG A 5 -37.68 9.66 -1.91
C ARG A 5 -36.92 9.87 -0.59
N ASP A 6 -35.82 9.13 -0.45
CA ASP A 6 -34.51 9.67 -0.07
C ASP A 6 -33.43 8.88 -0.84
N GLN A 7 -33.10 9.40 -2.02
CA GLN A 7 -31.75 9.27 -2.57
C GLN A 7 -30.91 10.41 -1.97
N ASP A 8 -29.58 10.24 -1.99
CA ASP A 8 -28.56 11.26 -1.70
C ASP A 8 -27.89 11.17 -0.31
N ALA A 9 -27.48 9.96 0.08
CA ALA A 9 -26.30 9.80 0.92
C ALA A 9 -25.06 9.72 0.02
N PRO A 10 -24.07 10.65 0.11
CA PRO A 10 -22.78 10.51 -0.57
C PRO A 10 -21.90 9.47 0.17
N GLY A 11 -22.43 8.27 0.34
CA GLY A 11 -21.67 7.10 0.75
C GLY A 11 -21.18 6.42 -0.51
N GLY A 12 -20.07 6.91 -1.09
CA GLY A 12 -19.41 6.27 -2.22
C GLY A 12 -19.30 4.77 -1.94
N ARG A 13 -20.04 3.99 -2.72
CA ARG A 13 -20.22 2.57 -2.43
C ARG A 13 -18.88 1.94 -2.75
N TRP A 14 -18.36 1.08 -1.88
CA TRP A 14 -17.19 0.25 -2.22
C TRP A 14 -17.42 -0.61 -3.48
N SER A 15 -18.68 -0.69 -3.96
CA SER A 15 -19.10 -1.28 -5.23
C SER A 15 -18.76 -0.44 -6.47
N ASP A 16 -18.36 0.82 -6.32
CA ASP A 16 -17.90 1.68 -7.41
C ASP A 16 -16.39 1.48 -7.70
N ILE A 17 -15.73 0.60 -6.94
CA ILE A 17 -14.36 0.21 -7.18
C ILE A 17 -14.38 -0.81 -8.33
N PRO A 18 -13.73 -0.51 -9.48
CA PRO A 18 -13.65 -1.45 -10.58
C PRO A 18 -13.00 -2.76 -10.12
N ASP A 19 -13.41 -3.88 -10.70
CA ASP A 19 -12.91 -5.21 -10.34
C ASP A 19 -11.37 -5.21 -10.24
N PRO A 20 -10.79 -5.66 -9.12
CA PRO A 20 -9.37 -5.53 -8.89
C PRO A 20 -8.58 -6.37 -9.89
N VAL A 21 -7.77 -5.70 -10.71
CA VAL A 21 -6.85 -6.36 -11.65
C VAL A 21 -5.58 -6.79 -10.92
N ILE A 22 -5.41 -8.11 -10.76
CA ILE A 22 -4.21 -8.67 -10.13
C ILE A 22 -3.07 -8.76 -11.14
N VAL A 23 -2.08 -7.89 -11.00
CA VAL A 23 -0.85 -7.92 -11.80
C VAL A 23 0.25 -8.65 -11.04
N THR A 24 0.69 -9.80 -11.56
CA THR A 24 1.76 -10.61 -10.97
C THR A 24 3.04 -10.53 -11.80
N GLY A 25 4.20 -10.66 -11.15
CA GLY A 25 5.49 -10.65 -11.83
C GLY A 25 5.77 -11.97 -12.56
N CYS A 26 6.39 -11.88 -13.74
CA CYS A 26 6.83 -13.04 -14.51
C CYS A 26 8.35 -13.22 -14.38
N ILE A 27 8.78 -14.36 -13.85
CA ILE A 27 10.20 -14.70 -13.73
C ILE A 27 10.70 -15.23 -15.09
N ALA A 28 11.85 -14.72 -15.55
CA ALA A 28 12.52 -15.28 -16.71
C ALA A 28 13.19 -16.61 -16.33
N THR A 29 13.06 -17.63 -17.17
CA THR A 29 13.79 -18.90 -17.01
C THR A 29 14.74 -19.09 -18.19
N ARG A 30 15.67 -20.05 -18.10
CA ARG A 30 16.64 -20.34 -19.17
C ARG A 30 15.96 -20.61 -20.53
N THR A 31 14.77 -21.20 -20.49
CA THR A 31 13.98 -21.57 -21.67
C THR A 31 12.85 -20.59 -21.99
N HIS A 32 12.47 -19.72 -21.06
CA HIS A 32 11.36 -18.78 -21.25
C HIS A 32 11.77 -17.35 -20.93
N ARG A 33 11.80 -16.52 -21.98
CA ARG A 33 12.07 -15.09 -21.86
C ARG A 33 10.75 -14.32 -21.71
N PRO A 34 10.66 -13.36 -20.77
CA PRO A 34 9.44 -12.60 -20.59
C PRO A 34 9.11 -11.77 -21.82
N THR A 35 7.83 -11.73 -22.16
CA THR A 35 7.29 -10.93 -23.25
C THR A 35 7.44 -9.43 -22.95
N SER A 36 7.27 -8.57 -23.96
CA SER A 36 7.32 -7.12 -23.76
C SER A 36 6.32 -6.65 -22.69
N GLY A 37 5.08 -7.15 -22.74
CA GLY A 37 4.05 -6.84 -21.74
C GLY A 37 4.42 -7.30 -20.33
N GLN A 38 5.00 -8.49 -20.19
CA GLN A 38 5.47 -9.01 -18.90
C GLN A 38 6.64 -8.19 -18.33
N LYS A 39 7.55 -7.70 -19.18
CA LYS A 39 8.63 -6.81 -18.74
C LYS A 39 8.08 -5.48 -18.22
N THR A 40 7.09 -4.91 -18.90
CA THR A 40 6.42 -3.68 -18.45
C THR A 40 5.72 -3.90 -17.12
N ALA A 41 4.96 -4.99 -16.97
CA ALA A 41 4.32 -5.35 -15.70
C ALA A 41 5.35 -5.53 -14.56
N ASN A 42 6.44 -6.26 -14.81
CA ASN A 42 7.52 -6.42 -13.85
C ASN A 42 8.17 -5.09 -13.46
N ARG A 43 8.30 -4.14 -14.40
CA ARG A 43 8.87 -2.82 -14.12
C ARG A 43 7.96 -2.01 -13.21
N VAL A 44 6.66 -2.00 -13.47
CA VAL A 44 5.67 -1.33 -12.61
C VAL A 44 5.67 -1.93 -11.20
N LEU A 45 5.71 -3.27 -11.09
CA LEU A 45 5.83 -3.94 -9.80
C LEU A 45 7.15 -3.62 -9.09
N ALA A 46 8.27 -3.57 -9.81
CA ALA A 46 9.58 -3.24 -9.25
C ALA A 46 9.63 -1.78 -8.73
N LEU A 47 9.00 -0.84 -9.45
CA LEU A 47 8.90 0.55 -9.01
C LEU A 47 8.10 0.69 -7.71
N GLY A 48 7.07 -0.13 -7.51
CA GLY A 48 6.31 -0.17 -6.25
C GLY A 48 7.09 -0.85 -5.11
N ARG A 49 7.89 -1.88 -5.41
CA ARG A 49 8.65 -2.64 -4.41
C ARG A 49 9.92 -1.94 -3.94
N ALA A 50 10.67 -1.33 -4.84
CA ALA A 50 11.94 -0.66 -4.53
C ALA A 50 11.85 0.33 -3.35
N PRO A 51 10.88 1.26 -3.28
CA PRO A 51 10.76 2.16 -2.14
C PRO A 51 10.39 1.44 -0.84
N VAL A 52 9.56 0.39 -0.91
CA VAL A 52 9.14 -0.41 0.26
C VAL A 52 10.33 -1.18 0.83
N GLU A 53 11.05 -1.90 -0.02
CA GLU A 53 12.24 -2.67 0.36
C GLU A 53 13.33 -1.75 0.90
N HIS A 54 13.55 -0.59 0.25
CA HIS A 54 14.53 0.39 0.69
C HIS A 54 14.16 1.00 2.05
N ALA A 55 12.90 1.41 2.23
CA ALA A 55 12.41 1.93 3.51
C ALA A 55 12.52 0.89 4.62
N PHE A 56 12.24 -0.39 4.34
CA PHE A 56 12.35 -1.47 5.31
C PHE A 56 13.80 -1.81 5.66
N ALA A 57 14.71 -1.80 4.67
CA ALA A 57 16.14 -1.95 4.91
C ALA A 57 16.68 -0.81 5.78
N HIS A 58 16.28 0.44 5.48
CA HIS A 58 16.59 1.59 6.32
C HIS A 58 16.02 1.45 7.73
N LEU A 59 14.78 0.99 7.86
CA LEU A 59 14.15 0.76 9.15
C LEU A 59 14.94 -0.24 10.00
N LYS A 60 15.36 -1.37 9.41
CA LYS A 60 16.19 -2.38 10.07
C LYS A 60 17.57 -1.84 10.48
N ASN A 61 18.16 -1.00 9.64
CA ASN A 61 19.46 -0.39 9.90
C ASN A 61 19.38 0.86 10.79
N ARG A 62 18.17 1.35 11.10
CA ARG A 62 17.98 2.62 11.82
C ARG A 62 18.32 2.43 13.29
N ARG A 63 19.46 3.02 13.66
CA ARG A 63 19.98 3.15 15.03
C ARG A 63 18.94 3.69 16.02
N THR A 64 17.95 4.45 15.57
CA THR A 64 16.83 4.92 16.40
C THR A 64 16.01 3.78 16.98
N LEU A 65 15.66 2.74 16.19
CA LEU A 65 14.92 1.59 16.71
C LEU A 65 15.79 0.73 17.64
N THR A 66 17.07 0.58 17.30
CA THR A 66 18.04 -0.12 18.15
C THR A 66 18.30 0.62 19.47
N ARG A 67 18.29 1.95 19.46
CA ARG A 67 18.40 2.81 20.66
C ARG A 67 17.10 2.86 21.45
N LEU A 68 15.95 2.82 20.78
CA LEU A 68 14.64 2.84 21.45
C LEU A 68 14.44 1.57 22.29
N ARG A 69 15.01 0.42 21.86
CA ARG A 69 14.86 -0.91 22.50
C ARG A 69 13.44 -1.14 23.04
N THR A 70 12.47 -0.58 22.34
CA THR A 70 11.08 -0.60 22.74
C THR A 70 10.50 -1.85 22.12
N ASP A 71 9.72 -2.59 22.90
CA ASP A 71 8.99 -3.75 22.40
C ASP A 71 8.37 -3.44 21.00
N PRO A 72 8.58 -4.31 19.99
CA PRO A 72 8.17 -4.04 18.62
C PRO A 72 6.67 -3.75 18.48
N ALA A 73 5.82 -4.26 19.38
CA ALA A 73 4.40 -3.92 19.38
C ALA A 73 4.18 -2.45 19.76
N ARG A 74 4.90 -1.94 20.76
CA ARG A 74 4.83 -0.53 21.18
C ARG A 74 5.37 0.41 20.11
N ALA A 75 6.47 0.04 19.43
CA ALA A 75 6.99 0.82 18.30
C ALA A 75 5.98 0.91 17.15
N THR A 76 5.31 -0.21 16.83
CA THR A 76 4.26 -0.26 15.81
C THR A 76 3.04 0.58 16.20
N GLN A 77 2.63 0.54 17.47
CA GLN A 77 1.52 1.34 17.97
C GLN A 77 1.82 2.84 17.87
N LEU A 78 3.05 3.26 18.17
CA LEU A 78 3.50 4.64 18.02
C LEU A 78 3.51 5.08 16.55
N LEU A 79 4.01 4.24 15.65
CA LEU A 79 3.97 4.50 14.21
C LEU A 79 2.53 4.64 13.70
N ARG A 80 1.60 3.78 14.14
CA ARG A 80 0.18 3.87 13.79
C ARG A 80 -0.46 5.17 14.29
N ALA A 81 -0.17 5.56 15.53
CA ALA A 81 -0.68 6.80 16.09
C ALA A 81 -0.16 8.03 15.32
N LEU A 82 1.13 8.06 15.00
CA LEU A 82 1.74 9.12 14.17
C LEU A 82 1.12 9.15 12.78
N LEU A 83 0.94 8.00 12.14
CA LEU A 83 0.32 7.93 10.81
C LEU A 83 -1.12 8.46 10.82
N VAL A 84 -1.93 8.10 11.81
CA VAL A 84 -3.30 8.64 11.95
C VAL A 84 -3.26 10.15 12.15
N LEU A 85 -2.38 10.65 13.02
CA LEU A 85 -2.24 12.08 13.26
C LEU A 85 -1.86 12.84 12.00
N THR A 86 -0.85 12.38 11.25
CA THR A 86 -0.42 13.03 10.01
C THR A 86 -1.51 12.98 8.93
N ASN A 87 -2.27 11.88 8.84
CA ASN A 87 -3.40 11.83 7.92
C ASN A 87 -4.51 12.80 8.33
N LEU A 88 -4.79 12.97 9.62
CA LEU A 88 -5.74 13.97 10.08
C LEU A 88 -5.27 15.41 9.78
N GLU A 89 -3.97 15.67 9.85
CA GLU A 89 -3.40 16.97 9.46
C GLU A 89 -3.46 17.23 7.96
N VAL A 90 -3.20 16.21 7.13
CA VAL A 90 -3.22 16.33 5.66
C VAL A 90 -4.65 16.44 5.10
N ASN A 91 -5.64 15.83 5.76
CA ASN A 91 -7.04 15.85 5.35
C ASN A 91 -7.86 16.99 6.00
N ARG A 92 -7.19 17.94 6.66
CA ARG A 92 -7.80 19.13 7.28
C ARG A 92 -7.76 20.32 6.34
#